data_AF-A0A0C2D2R8-F1
#
_entry.id   AF-A0A0C2D2R8-F1
#
_cell.length_a   1.000
_cell.length_b   1.000
_cell.length_c   1.000
_cell.angle_alpha   90.00
_cell.angle_beta   90.00
_cell.angle_gamma   90.00
#
_symmetry.space_group_name_H-M   'P 1'
#
loop_
_entity.id
_entity.type
_entity.pdbx_description
1 polymer ?
#
loop_
_entity_poly.entity_id
_entity_poly.type
_entity_poly.pdbx_seq_one_letter_code
_entity_poly.pdbx_strand_id
1 'polypeptide(L)'
;MAVAMNKFGYKIPYATMFGTSTALTVEQFRRVNGFSNRYWGWGGEDDDMYTRVVTAGYDVDRYPENIARYTMIKHGMEPKSNPVNPCRHNLMELTTRDWQKDGLSNLAYKIIRITHKKLYTHILVDLLENEERPLLELMIPYATMFGTSTVLTVEQFRRVNGFSNRYWGWGGEDDDMYTRVVTAGYDVDRYPENIARYTMIKHGMEPKSNPVNPCRYNLMELTTRDWQKDGLSNLAYKIVRITNKKLYTHILVDLLENEERPLLELMFC
;
A
#
# COMPACT_ATOMS: atom_id res chain seq x y z
N MET A 1 9.32 -5.49 27.91
CA MET A 1 8.23 -5.23 26.94
C MET A 1 6.88 -5.43 27.62
N ALA A 2 5.84 -4.71 27.18
CA ALA A 2 4.45 -4.98 27.57
C ALA A 2 3.89 -6.18 26.81
N VAL A 3 3.55 -7.25 27.54
CA VAL A 3 3.11 -8.53 26.95
C VAL A 3 1.68 -8.91 27.33
N ALA A 4 1.13 -8.32 28.39
CA ALA A 4 -0.18 -8.64 28.91
C ALA A 4 -0.96 -7.35 29.21
N MET A 5 -1.77 -6.88 28.26
CA MET A 5 -2.63 -5.69 28.44
C MET A 5 -4.08 -6.06 28.70
N ASN A 6 -4.73 -5.36 29.63
CA ASN A 6 -6.16 -5.57 29.95
C ASN A 6 -7.08 -5.45 28.73
N LYS A 7 -6.81 -4.52 27.79
CA LYS A 7 -7.56 -4.33 26.53
C LYS A 7 -7.62 -5.61 25.69
N PHE A 8 -6.58 -6.45 25.76
CA PHE A 8 -6.46 -7.69 25.00
C PHE A 8 -6.66 -8.94 25.88
N GLY A 9 -7.34 -8.79 27.02
CA GLY A 9 -7.57 -9.90 27.94
C GLY A 9 -6.29 -10.44 28.58
N TYR A 10 -5.27 -9.58 28.76
CA TYR A 10 -3.95 -9.92 29.28
C TYR A 10 -3.18 -10.96 28.44
N LYS A 11 -3.43 -11.01 27.14
CA LYS A 11 -2.70 -11.85 26.18
C LYS A 11 -2.04 -11.00 25.11
N ILE A 12 -0.95 -11.52 24.54
CA ILE A 12 -0.34 -10.92 23.36
C ILE A 12 -1.23 -11.22 22.13
N PRO A 13 -1.65 -10.21 21.34
CA PRO A 13 -2.50 -10.41 20.18
C PRO A 13 -1.84 -11.23 19.06
N TYR A 14 -0.52 -11.07 18.88
CA TYR A 14 0.28 -11.79 17.89
C TYR A 14 1.77 -11.80 18.28
N ALA A 15 2.51 -12.81 17.81
CA ALA A 15 3.86 -13.11 18.29
C ALA A 15 4.91 -12.01 17.99
N THR A 16 4.71 -11.23 16.93
CA THR A 16 5.60 -10.14 16.51
C THR A 16 5.23 -8.79 17.12
N MET A 17 4.23 -8.72 18.00
CA MET A 17 3.82 -7.45 18.61
C MET A 17 5.00 -6.82 19.36
N PHE A 18 5.27 -5.57 19.01
CA PHE A 18 6.36 -4.77 19.57
C PHE A 18 5.89 -3.41 20.10
N GLY A 19 4.58 -3.16 20.07
CA GLY A 19 4.01 -1.91 20.53
C GLY A 19 3.86 -1.77 22.05
N THR A 20 3.21 -0.69 22.46
CA THR A 20 2.94 -0.32 23.85
C THR A 20 4.16 0.18 24.62
N SER A 21 4.99 -0.72 25.15
CA SER A 21 6.15 -0.34 25.96
C SER A 21 7.30 -1.29 25.69
N THR A 22 8.38 -0.73 25.16
CA THR A 22 9.61 -1.43 24.80
C THR A 22 10.81 -0.68 25.34
N ALA A 23 11.93 -1.39 25.47
CA ALA A 23 13.19 -0.83 25.92
C ALA A 23 14.29 -1.34 25.01
N LEU A 24 15.13 -0.42 24.53
CA LEU A 24 16.34 -0.71 23.78
C LEU A 24 17.49 0.04 24.44
N THR A 25 18.69 -0.52 24.40
CA THR A 25 19.89 0.25 24.73
C THR A 25 20.12 1.34 23.67
N VAL A 26 20.89 2.37 24.01
CA VAL A 26 21.27 3.43 23.06
C VAL A 26 21.96 2.83 21.83
N GLU A 27 22.79 1.80 22.02
CA GLU A 27 23.48 1.12 20.93
C GLU A 27 22.50 0.35 20.03
N GLN A 28 21.58 -0.42 20.62
CA GLN A 28 20.55 -1.15 19.87
C GLN A 28 19.70 -0.18 19.06
N PHE A 29 19.22 0.90 19.68
CA PHE A 29 18.40 1.91 19.02
C PHE A 29 19.13 2.59 17.85
N ARG A 30 20.42 2.92 18.02
CA ARG A 30 21.24 3.48 16.93
C ARG A 30 21.49 2.46 15.82
N ARG A 31 21.75 1.19 16.16
CA ARG A 31 22.04 0.14 15.19
C ARG A 31 20.86 -0.18 14.29
N VAL A 32 19.64 -0.06 14.81
CA VAL A 32 18.39 -0.21 14.04
C VAL A 32 17.93 1.09 13.37
N ASN A 33 18.75 2.15 13.40
CA ASN A 33 18.43 3.47 12.88
C ASN A 33 17.13 4.06 13.48
N GLY A 34 16.79 3.75 14.74
CA GLY A 34 15.55 4.19 15.37
C GLY A 34 14.26 3.77 14.65
N PHE A 35 13.15 4.41 15.03
CA PHE A 35 11.84 4.24 14.37
C PHE A 35 11.81 4.91 12.99
N SER A 36 10.97 4.40 12.10
CA SER A 36 10.64 5.05 10.82
C SER A 36 10.01 6.43 11.02
N ASN A 37 10.36 7.40 10.16
CA ASN A 37 9.72 8.72 10.14
C ASN A 37 8.50 8.78 9.18
N ARG A 38 8.09 7.63 8.61
CA ARG A 38 7.11 7.58 7.51
C ARG A 38 5.68 7.27 7.93
N TYR A 39 5.49 6.88 9.17
CA TYR A 39 4.17 6.48 9.67
C TYR A 39 3.38 7.70 10.16
N TRP A 40 2.64 8.32 9.24
CA TRP A 40 1.67 9.38 9.54
C TRP A 40 0.24 8.80 9.60
N GLY A 41 -0.37 8.85 10.78
CA GLY A 41 -1.63 8.16 11.06
C GLY A 41 -1.42 6.90 11.91
N TRP A 42 -2.47 6.07 11.99
CA TRP A 42 -2.47 4.89 12.85
C TRP A 42 -2.04 3.61 12.12
N GLY A 43 -1.03 2.93 12.67
CA GLY A 43 -0.72 1.51 12.47
C GLY A 43 0.53 1.19 11.64
N GLY A 44 1.22 0.13 12.04
CA GLY A 44 2.35 -0.49 11.34
C GLY A 44 3.74 -0.03 11.80
N GLU A 45 3.84 1.06 12.55
CA GLU A 45 5.09 1.65 13.04
C GLU A 45 5.83 0.75 14.03
N ASP A 46 5.07 0.09 14.91
CA ASP A 46 5.63 -0.87 15.88
C ASP A 46 6.09 -2.16 15.19
N ASP A 47 5.36 -2.60 14.17
CA ASP A 47 5.69 -3.80 13.39
C ASP A 47 6.91 -3.57 12.46
N ASP A 48 7.06 -2.35 11.93
CA ASP A 48 8.28 -1.90 11.25
C ASP A 48 9.48 -1.96 12.20
N MET A 49 9.33 -1.42 13.43
CA MET A 49 10.40 -1.47 14.43
C MET A 49 10.76 -2.91 14.83
N TYR A 50 9.78 -3.81 14.99
CA TYR A 50 10.04 -5.24 15.19
C TYR A 50 10.92 -5.80 14.08
N THR A 51 10.53 -5.55 12.82
CA THR A 51 11.25 -6.01 11.64
C THR A 51 12.70 -5.52 11.63
N ARG A 52 12.93 -4.24 11.98
CA ARG A 52 14.28 -3.67 12.09
C ARG A 52 15.13 -4.35 13.14
N VAL A 53 14.57 -4.60 14.33
CA VAL A 53 15.26 -5.26 15.45
C VAL A 53 15.72 -6.65 15.04
N VAL A 54 14.83 -7.46 14.47
CA VAL A 54 15.15 -8.83 14.05
C VAL A 54 16.13 -8.83 12.87
N THR A 55 15.96 -7.92 11.90
CA THR A 55 16.86 -7.77 10.73
C THR A 55 18.27 -7.36 11.16
N ALA A 56 18.41 -6.56 12.22
CA ALA A 56 19.70 -6.19 12.80
C ALA A 56 20.38 -7.33 13.59
N GLY A 57 19.71 -8.48 13.72
CA GLY A 57 20.21 -9.68 14.39
C GLY A 57 19.94 -9.72 15.90
N TYR A 58 18.94 -8.97 16.39
CA TYR A 58 18.55 -9.00 17.79
C TYR A 58 17.30 -9.86 18.02
N ASP A 59 17.27 -10.55 19.15
CA ASP A 59 16.09 -11.24 19.65
C ASP A 59 15.24 -10.32 20.53
N VAL A 60 13.93 -10.59 20.54
CA VAL A 60 12.97 -9.84 21.36
C VAL A 60 12.73 -10.58 22.67
N ASP A 61 13.25 -10.01 23.75
CA ASP A 61 13.04 -10.53 25.11
C ASP A 61 11.72 -10.04 25.74
N ARG A 62 11.05 -10.97 26.43
CA ARG A 62 9.71 -10.79 26.98
C ARG A 62 9.61 -11.39 28.37
N TYR A 63 9.25 -10.55 29.35
CA TYR A 63 8.94 -11.01 30.69
C TYR A 63 7.69 -11.90 30.69
N PRO A 64 7.59 -12.84 31.65
CA PRO A 64 6.37 -13.61 31.88
C PRO A 64 5.11 -12.74 32.06
N GLU A 65 3.97 -13.22 31.55
CA GLU A 65 2.67 -12.51 31.57
C GLU A 65 2.14 -12.19 32.98
N ASN A 66 2.59 -12.91 34.01
CA ASN A 66 2.23 -12.65 35.39
C ASN A 66 3.02 -11.47 36.01
N ILE A 67 4.14 -11.07 35.42
CA ILE A 67 4.97 -9.94 35.86
C ILE A 67 4.64 -8.69 35.05
N ALA A 68 4.58 -8.81 33.73
CA ALA A 68 4.47 -7.67 32.81
C ALA A 68 3.01 -7.39 32.40
N ARG A 69 2.14 -7.15 33.40
CA ARG A 69 0.74 -6.76 33.21
C ARG A 69 0.56 -5.25 33.16
N TYR A 70 -0.21 -4.79 32.17
CA TYR A 70 -0.45 -3.37 31.89
C TYR A 70 -1.94 -3.07 31.86
N THR A 71 -2.30 -1.92 32.41
CA THR A 71 -3.66 -1.40 32.39
C THR A 71 -3.71 -0.17 31.49
N MET A 72 -4.44 -0.27 30.38
CA MET A 72 -4.71 0.89 29.53
C MET A 72 -5.63 1.86 30.28
N ILE A 73 -5.22 3.13 30.34
CA ILE A 73 -6.10 4.21 30.79
C ILE A 73 -7.19 4.37 29.74
N LYS A 74 -8.46 4.29 30.17
CA LYS A 74 -9.60 4.38 29.25
C LYS A 74 -9.59 5.75 28.56
N HIS A 75 -9.67 5.72 27.24
CA HIS A 75 -9.86 6.89 26.39
C HIS A 75 -11.05 6.66 25.46
N GLY A 76 -11.57 7.74 24.88
CA GLY A 76 -12.63 7.68 23.87
C GLY A 76 -12.15 7.03 22.56
N MET A 77 -13.03 6.99 21.56
CA MET A 77 -12.66 6.57 20.21
C MET A 77 -11.50 7.41 19.69
N GLU A 78 -10.64 6.79 18.87
CA GLU A 78 -9.53 7.48 18.23
C GLU A 78 -10.00 8.78 17.58
N PRO A 79 -9.33 9.91 17.84
CA PRO A 79 -9.74 11.18 17.27
C PRO A 79 -9.57 11.14 15.75
N LYS A 80 -10.45 11.82 15.02
CA LYS A 80 -10.36 11.96 13.55
C LYS A 80 -9.04 12.56 13.07
N SER A 81 -8.28 13.20 13.97
CA SER A 81 -6.95 13.74 13.68
C SER A 81 -5.87 12.67 13.50
N ASN A 82 -6.10 11.43 13.91
CA ASN A 82 -5.17 10.31 13.70
C ASN A 82 -5.85 9.17 12.91
N PRO A 83 -6.17 9.39 11.62
CA PRO A 83 -6.81 8.38 10.80
C PRO A 83 -5.87 7.18 10.59
N VAL A 84 -6.43 6.03 10.22
CA VAL A 84 -5.65 4.88 9.76
C VAL A 84 -4.72 5.31 8.61
N ASN A 85 -3.44 4.98 8.71
CA ASN A 85 -2.49 5.24 7.64
C ASN A 85 -2.78 4.27 6.47
N PRO A 86 -3.21 4.77 5.28
CA PRO A 86 -3.53 3.91 4.15
C PRO A 86 -2.28 3.24 3.55
N CYS A 87 -1.11 3.83 3.72
CA CYS A 87 0.17 3.35 3.18
C CYS A 87 0.88 2.35 4.10
N ARG A 88 0.35 2.06 5.30
CA ARG A 88 1.04 1.26 6.33
C ARG A 88 1.55 -0.10 5.85
N HIS A 89 0.78 -0.79 5.00
CA HIS A 89 1.16 -2.11 4.50
C HIS A 89 2.35 -2.01 3.53
N ASN A 90 2.32 -1.01 2.64
CA ASN A 90 3.39 -0.76 1.68
C ASN A 90 4.67 -0.29 2.39
N LEU A 91 4.54 0.55 3.42
CA LEU A 91 5.67 0.96 4.25
C LEU A 91 6.32 -0.25 4.95
N MET A 92 5.52 -1.18 5.49
CA MET A 92 6.05 -2.41 6.11
C MET A 92 6.78 -3.33 5.12
N GLU A 93 6.30 -3.43 3.88
CA GLU A 93 6.98 -4.20 2.83
C GLU A 93 8.35 -3.62 2.48
N LEU A 94 8.49 -2.29 2.58
CA LEU A 94 9.74 -1.59 2.28
C LEU A 94 10.77 -1.67 3.41
N THR A 95 10.34 -1.87 4.66
CA THR A 95 11.20 -1.86 5.86
C THR A 95 12.49 -2.63 5.65
N THR A 96 12.44 -3.88 5.21
CA THR A 96 13.64 -4.74 5.05
C THR A 96 14.63 -4.19 4.02
N ARG A 97 14.18 -3.36 3.08
CA ARG A 97 14.98 -2.80 1.98
C ARG A 97 15.58 -1.44 2.31
N ASP A 98 14.88 -0.60 3.06
CA ASP A 98 15.22 0.81 3.20
C ASP A 98 15.28 1.36 4.63
N TRP A 99 15.14 0.52 5.66
CA TRP A 99 15.19 0.95 7.07
C TRP A 99 16.47 1.73 7.45
N GLN A 100 17.58 1.48 6.76
CA GLN A 100 18.86 2.19 6.97
C GLN A 100 18.84 3.63 6.44
N LYS A 101 17.91 3.95 5.54
CA LYS A 101 17.76 5.29 4.92
C LYS A 101 16.67 6.12 5.58
N ASP A 102 15.82 5.52 6.39
CA ASP A 102 14.67 6.16 7.05
C ASP A 102 14.67 5.86 8.55
N GLY A 103 14.91 6.89 9.38
CA GLY A 103 14.80 6.84 10.82
C GLY A 103 15.65 7.91 11.50
N LEU A 104 16.44 7.55 12.53
CA LEU A 104 17.25 8.49 13.31
C LEU A 104 18.21 9.32 12.44
N SER A 105 18.76 8.71 11.38
CA SER A 105 19.73 9.36 10.48
C SER A 105 19.15 10.48 9.62
N ASN A 106 17.84 10.49 9.35
CA ASN A 106 17.18 11.51 8.53
C ASN A 106 16.01 12.20 9.26
N LEU A 107 15.89 12.04 10.58
CA LEU A 107 14.84 12.66 11.38
C LEU A 107 14.93 14.20 11.31
N ALA A 108 13.92 14.83 10.72
CA ALA A 108 13.78 16.26 10.63
C ALA A 108 12.68 16.77 11.60
N TYR A 109 13.03 17.75 12.43
CA TYR A 109 12.09 18.41 13.34
C TYR A 109 12.64 19.76 13.81
N LYS A 110 11.77 20.63 14.33
CA LYS A 110 12.16 21.86 15.01
C LYS A 110 11.69 21.84 16.45
N ILE A 111 12.56 22.21 17.39
CA ILE A 111 12.17 22.40 18.78
C ILE A 111 11.42 23.73 18.89
N ILE A 112 10.14 23.67 19.27
CA ILE A 112 9.34 24.87 19.54
C ILE A 112 9.60 25.36 20.97
N ARG A 113 9.56 24.44 21.95
CA ARG A 113 9.69 24.81 23.37
C ARG A 113 10.12 23.63 24.22
N ILE A 114 11.05 23.88 25.15
CA ILE A 114 11.41 22.94 26.22
C ILE A 114 10.94 23.52 27.55
N THR A 115 10.18 22.73 28.32
CA THR A 115 9.68 23.13 29.65
C THR A 115 10.03 22.08 30.69
N HIS A 116 10.87 22.46 31.66
CA HIS A 116 11.19 21.61 32.79
C HIS A 116 10.07 21.69 33.84
N LYS A 117 9.42 20.56 34.13
CA LYS A 117 8.45 20.41 35.22
C LYS A 117 9.08 19.57 36.33
N LYS A 118 8.45 19.59 37.51
CA LYS A 118 8.94 18.84 38.67
C LYS A 118 9.10 17.34 38.42
N LEU A 119 8.25 16.75 37.57
CA LEU A 119 8.16 15.30 37.36
C LEU A 119 8.52 14.86 35.93
N TYR A 120 8.68 15.78 34.99
CA TYR A 120 8.97 15.47 33.59
C TYR A 120 9.52 16.70 32.85
N THR A 121 10.19 16.47 31.73
CA THR A 121 10.54 17.51 30.78
C THR A 121 9.60 17.43 29.59
N HIS A 122 8.91 18.52 29.30
CA HIS A 122 8.04 18.62 28.14
C HIS A 122 8.81 19.25 26.98
N ILE A 123 9.01 18.50 25.90
CA ILE A 123 9.64 18.98 24.67
C ILE A 123 8.54 19.05 23.61
N LEU A 124 8.17 20.27 23.22
CA LEU A 124 7.23 20.52 22.14
C LEU A 124 8.02 20.72 20.85
N VAL A 125 7.68 19.94 19.82
CA VAL A 125 8.37 19.92 18.53
C VAL A 125 7.38 20.13 17.37
N ASP A 126 7.88 20.72 16.30
CA ASP A 126 7.27 20.73 14.97
C ASP A 126 7.91 19.59 14.16
N LEU A 127 7.09 18.65 13.69
CA LEU A 127 7.54 17.50 12.90
C LEU A 127 7.59 17.81 11.39
N LEU A 128 7.36 19.07 10.98
CA LEU A 128 7.42 19.51 9.59
C LEU A 128 6.48 18.69 8.68
N GLU A 129 5.27 18.41 9.18
CA GLU A 129 4.32 17.51 8.51
C GLU A 129 4.02 17.95 7.07
N ASN A 130 3.92 19.25 6.81
CA ASN A 130 3.63 19.75 5.46
C ASN A 130 4.76 19.50 4.47
N GLU A 131 6.00 19.37 4.95
CA GLU A 131 7.18 19.09 4.15
C GLU A 131 7.45 17.59 4.04
N GLU A 132 7.35 16.86 5.15
CA GLU A 132 7.73 15.45 5.27
C GLU A 132 6.63 14.48 4.80
N ARG A 133 5.35 14.81 4.99
CA ARG A 133 4.23 13.91 4.63
C ARG A 133 3.98 13.81 3.12
N PRO A 134 3.99 14.88 2.31
CA PRO A 134 3.75 14.77 0.87
C PRO A 134 4.83 13.97 0.12
N LEU A 135 6.05 13.90 0.65
CA LEU A 135 7.12 13.04 0.11
C LEU A 135 6.78 11.54 0.21
N LEU A 136 5.84 11.17 1.08
CA LEU A 136 5.38 9.79 1.27
C LEU A 136 4.11 9.49 0.48
N GLU A 137 3.28 10.50 0.26
CA GLU A 137 2.12 10.40 -0.64
C GLU A 137 2.51 10.40 -2.13
N LEU A 138 3.75 10.82 -2.43
CA LEU A 138 4.39 10.69 -3.76
C LEU A 138 4.86 9.25 -4.05
N MET A 139 4.93 8.39 -3.03
CA MET A 139 5.29 6.99 -3.23
C MET A 139 4.19 6.28 -4.01
N ILE A 140 4.58 5.58 -5.06
CA ILE A 140 3.71 4.68 -5.80
C ILE A 140 3.06 3.75 -4.77
N PRO A 141 1.71 3.63 -4.74
CA PRO A 141 0.97 2.82 -3.78
C PRO A 141 1.63 1.48 -3.49
N TYR A 142 2.07 0.73 -4.50
CA TYR A 142 2.85 -0.49 -4.31
C TYR A 142 3.74 -0.73 -5.54
N ALA A 143 4.83 -1.49 -5.37
CA ALA A 143 5.90 -1.60 -6.38
C ALA A 143 5.41 -2.10 -7.75
N THR A 144 4.37 -2.93 -7.77
CA THR A 144 3.78 -3.52 -8.99
C THR A 144 2.66 -2.69 -9.60
N MET A 145 2.33 -1.51 -9.06
CA MET A 145 1.21 -0.70 -9.55
C MET A 145 1.43 -0.27 -11.01
N PHE A 146 0.54 -0.67 -11.90
CA PHE A 146 0.69 -0.45 -13.35
C PHE A 146 -0.48 0.33 -13.98
N GLY A 147 -1.38 0.84 -13.14
CA GLY A 147 -2.55 1.60 -13.55
C GLY A 147 -2.29 3.09 -13.79
N THR A 148 -3.38 3.83 -13.98
CA THR A 148 -3.43 5.27 -14.31
C THR A 148 -3.00 5.60 -15.73
N SER A 149 -1.71 5.60 -16.03
CA SER A 149 -1.19 6.05 -17.33
C SER A 149 0.05 5.29 -17.70
N THR A 150 -0.10 4.39 -18.67
CA THR A 150 0.94 3.44 -19.08
C THR A 150 1.10 3.46 -20.59
N VAL A 151 2.34 3.30 -21.04
CA VAL A 151 2.68 3.32 -22.47
C VAL A 151 3.43 2.05 -22.81
N LEU A 152 2.97 1.38 -23.86
CA LEU A 152 3.60 0.22 -24.47
C LEU A 152 3.74 0.50 -25.96
N THR A 153 4.84 0.09 -26.57
CA THR A 153 4.94 0.02 -28.03
C THR A 153 3.90 -0.97 -28.56
N VAL A 154 3.52 -0.82 -29.85
CA VAL A 154 2.60 -1.76 -30.50
C VAL A 154 3.13 -3.20 -30.43
N GLU A 155 4.44 -3.39 -30.54
CA GLU A 155 5.08 -4.70 -30.42
C GLU A 155 4.97 -5.26 -29.01
N GLN A 156 5.30 -4.48 -27.98
CA GLN A 156 5.16 -4.89 -26.58
C GLN A 156 3.70 -5.25 -26.26
N PHE A 157 2.75 -4.40 -26.65
CA PHE A 157 1.32 -4.63 -26.40
C PHE A 157 0.82 -5.92 -27.05
N ARG A 158 1.25 -6.20 -28.29
CA ARG A 158 0.94 -7.46 -28.98
C ARG A 158 1.60 -8.66 -28.30
N ARG A 159 2.86 -8.53 -27.89
CA ARG A 159 3.61 -9.63 -27.25
C ARG A 159 3.02 -10.05 -25.91
N VAL A 160 2.46 -9.11 -25.15
CA VAL A 160 1.76 -9.39 -23.88
C VAL A 160 0.28 -9.77 -24.08
N ASN A 161 -0.16 -9.95 -25.33
CA ASN A 161 -1.54 -10.23 -25.69
C ASN A 161 -2.54 -9.18 -25.17
N GLY A 162 -2.15 -7.91 -25.07
CA GLY A 162 -3.00 -6.84 -24.52
C GLY A 162 -3.50 -7.09 -23.09
N PHE A 163 -4.51 -6.30 -22.69
CA PHE A 163 -5.22 -6.47 -21.42
C PHE A 163 -6.13 -7.70 -21.44
N SER A 164 -6.39 -8.28 -20.27
CA SER A 164 -7.40 -9.33 -20.08
C SER A 164 -8.81 -8.84 -20.42
N ASN A 165 -9.63 -9.71 -21.02
CA ASN A 165 -11.05 -9.44 -21.27
C ASN A 165 -11.95 -9.95 -20.12
N ARG A 166 -11.38 -10.46 -19.02
CA ARG A 166 -12.12 -11.15 -17.96
C ARG A 166 -12.51 -10.26 -16.77
N TYR A 167 -11.93 -9.07 -16.67
CA TYR A 167 -12.17 -8.17 -15.56
C TYR A 167 -13.42 -7.31 -15.80
N TRP A 168 -14.58 -7.85 -15.41
CA TRP A 168 -15.85 -7.11 -15.33
C TRP A 168 -16.07 -6.56 -13.92
N GLY A 169 -16.02 -5.24 -13.75
CA GLY A 169 -16.04 -4.59 -12.45
C GLY A 169 -14.74 -3.82 -12.16
N TRP A 170 -14.57 -3.42 -10.90
CA TRP A 170 -13.34 -2.79 -10.42
C TRP A 170 -12.32 -3.78 -9.84
N GLY A 171 -11.07 -3.67 -10.28
CA GLY A 171 -9.87 -4.12 -9.59
C GLY A 171 -9.20 -5.39 -10.15
N GLY A 172 -7.87 -5.37 -10.15
CA GLY A 172 -6.98 -6.47 -10.54
C GLY A 172 -6.53 -6.45 -12.00
N GLU A 173 -7.17 -5.66 -12.86
CA GLU A 173 -6.88 -5.57 -14.29
C GLU A 173 -5.49 -4.98 -14.59
N ASP A 174 -5.10 -3.95 -13.85
CA ASP A 174 -3.78 -3.33 -13.98
C ASP A 174 -2.68 -4.25 -13.42
N ASP A 175 -2.97 -4.99 -12.34
CA ASP A 175 -2.05 -5.95 -11.73
C ASP A 175 -1.86 -7.19 -12.62
N ASP A 176 -2.92 -7.64 -13.30
CA ASP A 176 -2.85 -8.63 -14.37
C ASP A 176 -1.93 -8.14 -15.49
N MET A 177 -2.11 -6.91 -15.96
CA MET A 177 -1.26 -6.35 -17.02
C MET A 177 0.21 -6.22 -16.59
N TYR A 178 0.48 -5.77 -15.35
CA TYR A 178 1.83 -5.79 -14.79
C TYR A 178 2.44 -7.19 -14.87
N THR A 179 1.68 -8.20 -14.43
CA THR A 179 2.11 -9.60 -14.40
C THR A 179 2.42 -10.10 -15.81
N ARG A 180 1.62 -9.76 -16.82
CA ARG A 180 1.89 -10.10 -18.23
C ARG A 180 3.20 -9.49 -18.73
N VAL A 181 3.42 -8.21 -18.43
CA VAL A 181 4.61 -7.47 -18.86
C VAL A 181 5.88 -8.10 -18.29
N VAL A 182 5.92 -8.36 -16.98
CA VAL A 182 7.10 -8.98 -16.36
C VAL A 182 7.27 -10.45 -16.78
N THR A 183 6.18 -11.20 -16.96
CA THR A 183 6.22 -12.60 -17.45
C THR A 183 6.73 -12.68 -18.88
N ALA A 184 6.45 -11.68 -19.71
CA ALA A 184 6.99 -11.58 -21.07
C ALA A 184 8.48 -11.20 -21.12
N GLY A 185 9.09 -10.91 -19.96
CA GLY A 185 10.50 -10.58 -19.79
C GLY A 185 10.81 -9.09 -19.97
N TYR A 186 9.83 -8.21 -19.74
CA TYR A 186 10.03 -6.76 -19.78
C TYR A 186 10.19 -6.17 -18.38
N ASP A 187 11.07 -5.20 -18.27
CA ASP A 187 11.17 -4.32 -17.11
C ASP A 187 10.15 -3.18 -17.21
N VAL A 188 9.72 -2.66 -16.06
CA VAL A 188 8.79 -1.53 -15.98
C VAL A 188 9.57 -0.25 -15.68
N ASP A 189 9.71 0.59 -16.69
CA ASP A 189 10.33 1.91 -16.56
C ASP A 189 9.35 2.90 -15.93
N ARG A 190 9.84 3.69 -14.96
CA ARG A 190 9.08 4.76 -14.32
C ARG A 190 9.86 6.05 -14.34
N TYR A 191 9.20 7.12 -14.78
CA TYR A 191 9.80 8.46 -14.73
C TYR A 191 9.97 8.92 -13.28
N PRO A 192 11.00 9.73 -12.99
CA PRO A 192 11.20 10.32 -11.66
C PRO A 192 9.97 11.07 -11.13
N GLU A 193 9.70 10.93 -9.83
CA GLU A 193 8.54 11.50 -9.14
C GLU A 193 8.48 13.05 -9.19
N ASN A 194 9.61 13.71 -9.42
CA ASN A 194 9.66 15.16 -9.57
C ASN A 194 9.11 15.67 -10.91
N ILE A 195 8.98 14.81 -11.93
CA ILE A 195 8.43 15.17 -13.24
C ILE A 195 7.14 14.43 -13.58
N ALA A 196 6.89 13.25 -13.02
CA ALA A 196 5.74 12.41 -13.32
C ALA A 196 4.61 12.57 -12.29
N ARG A 197 4.12 13.80 -12.13
CA ARG A 197 3.05 14.13 -11.17
C ARG A 197 1.71 14.24 -11.86
N TYR A 198 0.71 13.56 -11.32
CA TYR A 198 -0.65 13.53 -11.86
C TYR A 198 -1.65 14.07 -10.83
N THR A 199 -2.74 14.64 -11.32
CA THR A 199 -3.85 15.11 -10.49
C THR A 199 -5.12 14.42 -10.92
N MET A 200 -5.70 13.61 -10.02
CA MET A 200 -7.01 13.02 -10.23
C MET A 200 -8.06 14.13 -10.19
N ILE A 201 -8.87 14.22 -11.24
CA ILE A 201 -10.03 15.11 -11.26
C ILE A 201 -11.06 14.54 -10.29
N LYS A 202 -11.48 15.34 -9.31
CA LYS A 202 -12.47 14.90 -8.32
C LYS A 202 -13.76 14.45 -9.01
N HIS A 203 -14.18 13.24 -8.71
CA HIS A 203 -15.45 12.67 -9.15
C HIS A 203 -16.28 12.22 -7.95
N GLY A 204 -17.58 11.99 -8.18
CA GLY A 204 -18.45 11.40 -7.16
C GLY A 204 -18.03 9.97 -6.81
N MET A 205 -18.69 9.39 -5.80
CA MET A 205 -18.52 7.97 -5.49
C MET A 205 -18.81 7.13 -6.74
N GLU A 206 -18.03 6.05 -6.88
CA GLU A 206 -18.18 5.11 -7.97
C GLU A 206 -19.64 4.67 -8.12
N PRO A 207 -20.19 4.67 -9.34
CA PRO A 207 -21.54 4.21 -9.58
C PRO A 207 -21.70 2.77 -9.09
N LYS A 208 -22.85 2.45 -8.48
CA LYS A 208 -23.20 1.06 -8.14
C LYS A 208 -23.20 0.12 -9.34
N SER A 209 -23.24 0.66 -10.57
CA SER A 209 -23.17 -0.10 -11.81
C SER A 209 -21.79 -0.69 -12.09
N ASN A 210 -20.72 -0.24 -11.42
CA ASN A 210 -19.40 -0.85 -11.52
C ASN A 210 -18.98 -1.39 -10.15
N PRO A 211 -19.48 -2.57 -9.73
CA PRO A 211 -19.08 -3.17 -8.46
C PRO A 211 -17.64 -3.68 -8.52
N VAL A 212 -17.04 -3.94 -7.35
CA VAL A 212 -15.79 -4.70 -7.28
C VAL A 212 -15.97 -6.05 -7.96
N ASN A 213 -15.02 -6.42 -8.83
CA ASN A 213 -15.02 -7.73 -9.45
C ASN A 213 -14.79 -8.81 -8.37
N PRO A 214 -15.74 -9.73 -8.13
CA PRO A 214 -15.63 -10.73 -7.06
C PRO A 214 -14.55 -11.79 -7.33
N CYS A 215 -14.16 -11.97 -8.58
CA CYS A 215 -13.31 -13.04 -9.09
C CYS A 215 -11.87 -12.59 -9.30
N ARG A 216 -11.57 -11.30 -9.08
CA ARG A 216 -10.27 -10.68 -9.39
C ARG A 216 -9.07 -11.45 -8.84
N TYR A 217 -9.15 -11.98 -7.62
CA TYR A 217 -8.03 -12.71 -7.03
C TYR A 217 -7.81 -14.06 -7.71
N ASN A 218 -8.89 -14.80 -8.00
CA ASN A 218 -8.81 -16.04 -8.76
C ASN A 218 -8.25 -15.77 -10.16
N LEU A 219 -8.70 -14.70 -10.82
CA LEU A 219 -8.19 -14.30 -12.13
C LEU A 219 -6.69 -13.94 -12.10
N MET A 220 -6.24 -13.20 -11.09
CA MET A 220 -4.83 -12.84 -10.93
C MET A 220 -3.92 -14.07 -10.72
N GLU A 221 -4.38 -15.09 -9.98
CA GLU A 221 -3.63 -16.34 -9.83
C GLU A 221 -3.46 -17.08 -11.17
N LEU A 222 -4.41 -16.92 -12.09
CA LEU A 222 -4.39 -17.56 -13.40
C LEU A 222 -3.49 -16.86 -14.42
N THR A 223 -3.26 -15.55 -14.26
CA THR A 223 -2.57 -14.71 -15.24
C THR A 223 -1.26 -15.32 -15.72
N THR A 224 -0.39 -15.77 -14.80
CA THR A 224 0.92 -16.36 -15.15
C THR A 224 0.83 -17.59 -16.06
N ARG A 225 -0.30 -18.30 -16.01
CA ARG A 225 -0.54 -19.55 -16.73
C ARG A 225 -1.23 -19.35 -18.07
N ASP A 226 -2.19 -18.42 -18.16
CA ASP A 226 -3.11 -18.39 -19.30
C ASP A 226 -3.32 -17.04 -19.96
N TRP A 227 -2.49 -16.04 -19.65
CA TRP A 227 -2.52 -14.72 -20.30
C TRP A 227 -2.45 -14.76 -21.84
N GLN A 228 -1.82 -15.79 -22.41
CA GLN A 228 -1.76 -15.97 -23.87
C GLN A 228 -3.11 -16.40 -24.50
N LYS A 229 -4.04 -16.90 -23.69
CA LYS A 229 -5.36 -17.38 -24.12
C LYS A 229 -6.46 -16.33 -23.94
N ASP A 230 -6.16 -15.22 -23.29
CA ASP A 230 -7.14 -14.17 -22.97
C ASP A 230 -6.52 -12.78 -23.12
N GLY A 231 -7.07 -11.99 -24.04
CA GLY A 231 -6.74 -10.59 -24.28
C GLY A 231 -6.96 -10.20 -25.73
N LEU A 232 -5.99 -9.55 -26.37
CA LEU A 232 -6.12 -9.06 -27.74
C LEU A 232 -6.47 -10.17 -28.74
N SER A 233 -5.98 -11.39 -28.54
CA SER A 233 -6.20 -12.54 -29.42
C SER A 233 -7.64 -13.05 -29.45
N ASN A 234 -8.42 -12.84 -28.39
CA ASN A 234 -9.80 -13.30 -28.27
C ASN A 234 -10.80 -12.17 -27.95
N LEU A 235 -10.38 -10.91 -28.07
CA LEU A 235 -11.24 -9.74 -27.84
C LEU A 235 -12.43 -9.75 -28.81
N ALA A 236 -13.64 -9.80 -28.28
CA ALA A 236 -14.88 -9.69 -29.02
C ALA A 236 -15.61 -8.39 -28.66
N TYR A 237 -16.09 -7.68 -29.67
CA TYR A 237 -16.89 -6.46 -29.50
C TYR A 237 -17.64 -6.14 -30.80
N LYS A 238 -18.67 -5.29 -30.69
CA LYS A 238 -19.37 -4.72 -31.84
C LYS A 238 -19.19 -3.21 -31.83
N ILE A 239 -18.85 -2.62 -32.97
CA ILE A 239 -18.84 -1.16 -33.11
C ILE A 239 -20.28 -0.69 -33.25
N VAL A 240 -20.74 0.12 -32.29
CA VAL A 240 -22.08 0.72 -32.32
C VAL A 240 -22.07 2.01 -33.11
N ARG A 241 -21.08 2.89 -32.86
CA ARG A 241 -20.99 4.19 -33.53
C ARG A 241 -19.58 4.77 -33.45
N ILE A 242 -19.10 5.33 -34.57
CA ILE A 242 -17.88 6.15 -34.61
C ILE A 242 -18.27 7.61 -34.85
N THR A 243 -17.81 8.53 -34.00
CA THR A 243 -18.05 9.97 -34.14
C THR A 243 -16.73 10.73 -34.13
N ASN A 244 -16.39 11.36 -35.24
CA ASN A 244 -15.23 12.23 -35.34
C ASN A 244 -15.54 13.60 -34.72
N LYS A 245 -14.78 14.00 -33.70
CA LYS A 245 -14.82 15.35 -33.13
C LYS A 245 -13.53 16.08 -33.49
N LYS A 246 -13.53 17.40 -33.30
CA LYS A 246 -12.37 18.24 -33.60
C LYS A 246 -11.10 17.82 -32.84
N LEU A 247 -11.24 17.34 -31.61
CA LEU A 247 -10.12 17.06 -30.70
C LEU A 247 -9.94 15.56 -30.40
N TYR A 248 -10.89 14.71 -30.76
CA TYR A 248 -10.85 13.29 -30.46
C TYR A 248 -11.80 12.50 -31.37
N THR A 249 -11.57 11.20 -31.48
CA THR A 249 -12.52 10.26 -32.09
C THR A 249 -13.23 9.49 -30.99
N HIS A 250 -14.56 9.55 -30.97
CA HIS A 250 -15.37 8.77 -30.04
C HIS A 250 -15.80 7.48 -30.72
N ILE A 251 -15.32 6.33 -30.21
CA ILE A 251 -15.72 5.00 -30.66
C ILE A 251 -16.60 4.41 -29.57
N LEU A 252 -17.89 4.27 -29.84
CA LEU A 252 -18.83 3.57 -28.98
C LEU A 252 -18.88 2.10 -29.39
N VAL A 253 -18.59 1.22 -28.43
CA VAL A 253 -18.55 -0.23 -28.61
C VAL A 253 -19.53 -0.92 -27.66
N ASP A 254 -20.07 -2.04 -28.10
CA ASP A 254 -20.75 -3.03 -27.27
C ASP A 254 -19.75 -4.17 -27.01
N LEU A 255 -19.38 -4.34 -25.74
CA LEU A 255 -18.42 -5.32 -25.28
C LEU A 255 -19.05 -6.69 -24.98
N LEU A 256 -20.33 -6.90 -25.35
CA LEU A 256 -21.03 -8.18 -25.19
C LEU A 256 -21.12 -8.64 -23.73
N GLU A 257 -21.24 -7.69 -22.79
CA GLU A 257 -21.21 -7.97 -21.35
C GLU A 257 -22.29 -8.99 -20.96
N ASN A 258 -23.49 -8.89 -21.52
CA ASN A 258 -24.60 -9.80 -21.19
C ASN A 258 -24.33 -11.25 -21.63
N GLU A 259 -23.54 -11.43 -22.68
CA GLU A 259 -23.18 -12.74 -23.23
C GLU A 259 -21.91 -13.30 -22.56
N GLU A 260 -20.89 -12.48 -22.33
CA GLU A 260 -19.59 -12.94 -21.85
C GLU A 260 -19.51 -13.02 -20.32
N ARG A 261 -20.02 -12.02 -19.61
CA ARG A 261 -19.82 -11.90 -18.16
C ARG A 261 -20.41 -13.07 -17.36
N PRO A 262 -21.65 -13.55 -17.59
CA PRO A 262 -22.19 -14.66 -16.81
C PRO A 262 -21.41 -15.97 -16.97
N LEU A 263 -20.86 -16.23 -18.16
CA LEU A 263 -20.04 -17.41 -18.43
C LEU A 263 -18.71 -17.34 -17.71
N LEU A 264 -18.05 -16.18 -17.75
CA LEU A 264 -16.82 -15.93 -17.02
C LEU A 264 -17.03 -16.04 -15.53
N GLU A 265 -18.13 -15.45 -15.01
CA GLU A 265 -18.42 -15.51 -13.58
C GLU A 265 -18.65 -16.94 -13.10
N LEU A 266 -19.36 -17.76 -13.88
CA LEU A 266 -19.55 -19.18 -13.59
C LEU A 266 -18.23 -19.98 -13.59
N MET A 267 -17.28 -19.60 -14.44
CA MET A 267 -16.01 -20.33 -14.60
C MET A 267 -14.96 -19.98 -13.54
N PHE A 268 -14.97 -18.75 -13.00
CA PHE A 268 -13.81 -18.20 -12.29
C PHE A 268 -14.07 -17.66 -10.87
N CYS A 269 -15.32 -17.57 -10.37
CA CYS A 269 -15.61 -16.83 -9.12
C CYS A 269 -15.83 -17.69 -7.84
#